data_AF-A0A956S926-F1
#
_entry.id   AF-A0A956S926-F1
#
_cell.length_a   1.000
_cell.length_b   1.000
_cell.length_c   1.000
_cell.angle_alpha   90.00
_cell.angle_beta   90.00
_cell.angle_gamma   90.00
#
_symmetry.space_group_name_H-M   'P 1'
#
loop_
_entity.id
_entity.type
_entity.pdbx_description
1 polymer ?
#
loop_
_entity_poly.entity_id
_entity_poly.type
_entity_poly.pdbx_seq_one_letter_code
_entity_poly.pdbx_strand_id
1 'polypeptide(L)' 'FFIADMIGMDVYTLDNNHIGTLKDVLQYAANDVYVIKSNDGKEFLIPAITKFVPTIDINERKMIIDPIKGMLD' A
#
# COMPACT_ATOMS: atom_id res chain seq x y z
N PHE A 1 0.54 14.57 -5.51
CA PHE A 1 -0.71 13.81 -5.36
C PHE A 1 -1.19 13.98 -3.94
N PHE A 2 -2.50 14.13 -3.72
CA PHE A 2 -3.03 14.21 -2.37
C PHE A 2 -3.27 12.80 -1.84
N ILE A 3 -3.06 12.59 -0.54
CA ILE A 3 -3.40 11.32 0.14
C ILE A 3 -4.84 10.89 -0.19
N ALA A 4 -5.76 11.86 -0.25
CA ALA A 4 -7.17 11.64 -0.59
C ALA A 4 -7.39 10.96 -1.94
N ASP A 5 -6.53 11.21 -2.94
CA ASP A 5 -6.65 10.59 -4.26
C ASP A 5 -6.30 9.09 -4.21
N MET A 6 -5.46 8.71 -3.25
CA MET A 6 -4.92 7.36 -3.10
C MET A 6 -5.77 6.42 -2.25
N ILE A 7 -6.56 6.97 -1.31
CA ILE A 7 -7.41 6.15 -0.46
C ILE A 7 -8.38 5.33 -1.33
N GLY A 8 -8.50 4.04 -1.01
CA GLY A 8 -9.31 3.07 -1.74
C GLY A 8 -8.69 2.61 -3.07
N MET A 9 -7.40 2.83 -3.32
CA MET A 9 -6.69 2.20 -4.45
C MET A 9 -6.46 0.72 -4.17
N ASP A 10 -6.51 -0.10 -5.22
CA ASP A 10 -6.18 -1.52 -5.14
C ASP A 10 -4.67 -1.71 -5.03
N VAL A 11 -4.25 -2.57 -4.11
CA VAL A 11 -2.85 -2.85 -3.82
C VAL A 11 -2.50 -4.27 -4.23
N TYR A 12 -1.41 -4.40 -4.99
CA TYR A 12 -0.90 -5.67 -5.51
C TYR A 12 0.57 -5.87 -5.19
N THR A 13 1.05 -7.11 -5.21
CA THR A 13 2.48 -7.41 -5.20
C THR A 13 3.11 -7.32 -6.60
N LEU A 14 4.43 -7.41 -6.70
CA LEU A 14 5.17 -7.54 -7.96
C LEU A 14 4.68 -8.73 -8.83
N ASP A 15 4.23 -9.82 -8.19
CA ASP A 15 3.66 -10.99 -8.87
C ASP A 15 2.20 -10.81 -9.28
N ASN A 16 1.67 -9.57 -9.21
CA ASN A 16 0.29 -9.21 -9.52
C ASN A 16 -0.76 -9.92 -8.63
N ASN A 17 -0.37 -10.34 -7.41
CA ASN A 17 -1.31 -10.83 -6.41
C ASN A 17 -2.02 -9.66 -5.74
N HIS A 18 -3.36 -9.67 -5.71
CA HIS A 18 -4.14 -8.67 -4.99
C HIS A 18 -4.04 -8.88 -3.48
N ILE A 19 -3.68 -7.83 -2.75
CA ILE A 19 -3.56 -7.84 -1.30
C ILE A 19 -4.80 -7.24 -0.65
N GLY A 20 -5.33 -6.16 -1.22
CA GLY A 20 -6.45 -5.42 -0.66
C GLY A 20 -6.46 -3.98 -1.15
N THR A 21 -6.89 -3.06 -0.29
CA THR A 21 -7.02 -1.64 -0.64
C THR A 21 -6.28 -0.74 0.34
N LEU A 22 -5.75 0.39 -0.15
CA LEU A 22 -5.19 1.43 0.70
C LEU A 22 -6.30 2.05 1.56
N LYS A 23 -6.26 1.81 2.87
CA LYS A 23 -7.25 2.28 3.84
C LYS A 23 -6.90 3.66 4.39
N ASP A 24 -5.63 3.87 4.71
CA ASP A 24 -5.16 5.08 5.41
C ASP A 24 -3.67 5.34 5.15
N VAL A 25 -3.21 6.55 5.48
CA VAL A 25 -1.81 6.96 5.44
C VAL A 25 -1.44 7.60 6.77
N LEU A 26 -0.64 6.89 7.56
CA LEU A 26 -0.12 7.37 8.83
C LEU A 26 1.11 8.22 8.59
N GLN A 27 1.05 9.50 8.96
CA GLN A 27 2.16 10.42 8.80
C GLN A 27 3.04 10.38 10.05
N TYR A 28 4.28 9.95 9.89
CA TYR A 28 5.30 9.98 10.95
C TYR A 28 6.42 10.95 10.61
N ALA A 29 7.25 11.29 11.60
CA ALA A 29 8.36 12.22 11.42
C ALA A 29 9.42 11.75 10.40
N ALA A 30 9.57 10.42 10.23
CA ALA A 30 10.57 9.84 9.33
C ALA A 30 9.98 9.58 7.93
N ASN A 31 8.94 8.75 7.85
CA ASN A 31 8.27 8.41 6.60
C ASN A 31 6.79 8.14 6.86
N ASP A 32 5.97 8.38 5.85
CA ASP A 32 4.58 7.93 5.87
C ASP A 32 4.52 6.39 5.85
N VAL A 33 3.44 5.86 6.42
CA VAL A 33 3.13 4.43 6.43
C VAL A 33 1.74 4.22 5.87
N TYR A 34 1.66 3.38 4.84
CA TYR A 34 0.41 2.97 4.21
C TYR A 34 -0.23 1.85 5.01
N VAL A 35 -1.51 2.03 5.34
CA VAL A 35 -2.35 1.00 5.94
C VAL A 35 -3.12 0.32 4.83
N ILE A 36 -2.81 -0.94 4.57
CA ILE A 36 -3.50 -1.75 3.57
C ILE A 36 -4.47 -2.66 4.29
N LYS A 37 -5.75 -2.59 3.95
CA LYS A 37 -6.75 -3.52 4.46
C LYS A 37 -7.00 -4.62 3.44
N SER A 38 -6.75 -5.87 3.83
CA SER A 38 -7.04 -7.04 3.00
C SER A 38 -8.50 -7.45 3.06
N ASN A 39 -8.89 -8.32 2.13
CA ASN A 39 -10.27 -8.81 1.99
C ASN A 39 -10.74 -9.63 3.20
N ASP A 40 -9.82 -10.27 3.94
CA ASP A 40 -10.09 -10.98 5.20
C ASP A 40 -10.11 -10.06 6.43
N GLY A 41 -9.91 -8.75 6.23
CA GLY A 41 -9.97 -7.74 7.28
C GLY A 41 -8.66 -7.53 8.05
N LYS A 42 -7.56 -8.21 7.70
CA LYS A 42 -6.24 -7.89 8.25
C LYS A 42 -5.77 -6.52 7.77
N GLU A 43 -4.89 -5.91 8.55
CA GLU A 43 -4.26 -4.63 8.21
C GLU A 43 -2.74 -4.78 8.18
N PHE A 44 -2.14 -4.34 7.08
CA PHE A 44 -0.70 -4.37 6.85
C PHE A 44 -0.15 -2.95 6.82
N LEU A 45 1.01 -2.76 7.47
CA LEU A 45 1.70 -1.48 7.54
C LEU A 45 2.91 -1.50 6.60
N ILE A 46 2.81 -0.76 5.51
CA ILE A 46 3.86 -0.69 4.49
C ILE A 46 4.50 0.70 4.51
N PRO A 47 5.81 0.82 4.79
CA PRO A 47 6.47 2.11 4.72
C PRO A 47 6.41 2.69 3.30
N ALA A 48 6.03 3.96 3.18
CA ALA A 48 5.84 4.66 1.92
C ALA A 48 7.17 5.10 1.27
N ILE A 49 8.09 4.16 1.09
CA ILE A 49 9.37 4.37 0.42
C ILE A 49 9.44 3.49 -0.82
N THR A 50 10.14 3.96 -1.86
CA THR A 50 10.21 3.30 -3.18
C THR A 50 10.65 1.84 -3.10
N LYS A 51 11.44 1.47 -2.08
CA LYS A 51 11.84 0.08 -1.85
C LYS A 51 10.65 -0.85 -1.62
N PHE A 52 9.63 -0.41 -0.90
CA PHE A 52 8.44 -1.21 -0.60
C PHE A 52 7.25 -0.83 -1.48
N VAL A 53 7.24 0.37 -2.08
CA VAL A 53 6.19 0.85 -2.97
C VAL A 53 6.81 1.36 -4.27
N PRO A 54 7.23 0.46 -5.17
CA PRO A 54 7.90 0.83 -6.42
C PRO A 54 6.97 1.55 -7.41
N THR A 55 5.66 1.41 -7.31
CA THR A 55 4.72 2.00 -8.29
C THR A 55 3.41 2.43 -7.65
N ILE A 56 2.96 3.63 -8.02
CA ILE A 56 1.62 4.16 -7.72
C ILE A 56 1.08 4.72 -9.03
N ASP A 57 0.05 4.08 -9.59
CA ASP A 57 -0.66 4.54 -10.78
C ASP A 57 -2.03 5.08 -10.38
N ILE A 58 -2.14 6.41 -10.37
CA ILE A 58 -3.37 7.12 -10.00
C ILE A 58 -4.47 6.95 -11.04
N ASN A 59 -4.12 6.81 -12.32
CA ASN A 59 -5.11 6.68 -13.40
C ASN A 59 -5.80 5.32 -13.32
N GLU A 60 -5.02 4.26 -13.06
CA GLU A 60 -5.56 2.90 -12.87
C GLU A 60 -6.05 2.64 -11.44
N ARG A 61 -5.87 3.60 -10.52
CA ARG A 61 -6.12 3.42 -9.07
C ARG A 61 -5.42 2.18 -8.51
N LYS A 62 -4.19 1.92 -8.97
CA LYS A 62 -3.39 0.74 -8.67
C LYS A 62 -2.08 1.08 -7.95
N MET A 63 -1.77 0.38 -6.87
CA MET A 63 -0.50 0.47 -6.14
C MET A 63 0.21 -0.88 -6.18
N ILE A 64 1.52 -0.87 -6.46
CA ILE A 64 2.37 -2.07 -6.40
C ILE A 64 3.27 -1.96 -5.18
N ILE A 65 3.28 -3.01 -4.38
CA ILE A 65 4.17 -3.18 -3.23
C ILE A 65 5.15 -4.33 -3.42
N ASP A 66 6.31 -4.21 -2.80
CA ASP A 66 7.33 -5.25 -2.69
C ASP A 66 7.68 -5.50 -1.21
N PRO A 67 6.76 -6.13 -0.44
CA PRO A 67 6.96 -6.37 0.98
C PRO A 67 7.96 -7.50 1.21
N ILE A 68 8.74 -7.40 2.27
CA ILE A 68 9.59 -8.53 2.71
C ILE A 68 8.75 -9.57 3.44
N LYS A 69 9.28 -10.81 3.49
CA LYS A 69 8.69 -11.91 4.26
C LYS A 69 8.38 -11.47 5.70
N GLY A 70 7.19 -11.78 6.19
CA GLY A 70 6.72 -11.39 7.52
C GLY A 70 5.89 -10.10 7.57
N MET A 71 5.90 -9.27 6.52
CA MET A 71 5.08 -8.04 6.50
C MET A 71 3.61 -8.30 6.16
N LEU A 72 3.30 -9.43 5.52
CA LEU A 72 1.95 -9.82 5.09
C LEU A 72 1.40 -11.05 5.85
N ASP A 73 2.05 -11.47 6.94
CA ASP A 73 1.68 -12.68 7.70
C ASP A 73 0.56 -12.40 8.72
#